data_AF-A0A2L0UFP3-F1
#
_entry.id   AF-A0A2L0UFP3-F1
#
_cell.length_a   1.000
_cell.length_b   1.000
_cell.length_c   1.000
_cell.angle_alpha   90.00
_cell.angle_beta   90.00
_cell.angle_gamma   90.00
#
_symmetry.space_group_name_H-M   'P 1'
#
loop_
_entity.id
_entity.type
_entity.pdbx_description
1 polymer ?
#
loop_
_entity_poly.entity_id
_entity_poly.type
_entity_poly.pdbx_seq_one_letter_code
_entity_poly.pdbx_strand_id
1 'polypeptide(L)' 'LLDIGEDAGILMPSGCRMGICHSCLIPLRSGQVRDLRTGELHNAPGQLIQTCVSAAAGPVNLDL' A
#
# COMPACT_ATOMS: atom_id res chain seq x y z
N LEU A 1 -3.37 3.12 3.02
CA LEU A 1 -1.92 3.32 3.32
C LEU A 1 -1.40 4.62 2.72
N LEU A 2 -1.82 4.95 1.50
CA LEU A 2 -1.50 6.20 0.83
C LEU A 2 -1.75 7.42 1.73
N ASP A 3 -2.98 7.60 2.21
CA ASP A 3 -3.36 8.77 3.01
C ASP A 3 -2.53 8.92 4.30
N ILE A 4 -2.21 7.80 4.98
CA ILE A 4 -1.36 7.81 6.18
C ILE A 4 0.05 8.33 5.86
N GLY A 5 0.62 7.93 4.72
CA GLY A 5 1.94 8.42 4.29
C GLY A 5 1.90 9.91 3.95
N GLU A 6 0.87 10.34 3.22
CA GLU A 6 0.68 11.75 2.85
C GLU A 6 0.46 12.65 4.08
N ASP A 7 -0.35 12.21 5.05
CA ASP A 7 -0.57 12.91 6.33
C ASP A 7 0.71 13.02 7.17
N ALA A 8 1.63 12.06 7.01
CA ALA A 8 2.95 12.10 7.62
C ALA A 8 3.97 12.97 6.84
N GLY A 9 3.54 13.62 5.75
CA GLY A 9 4.39 14.46 4.89
C GLY A 9 5.30 13.66 3.95
N ILE A 10 5.05 12.36 3.76
CA ILE A 10 5.80 11.51 2.84
C ILE A 10 5.26 11.69 1.43
N LEU A 11 6.15 11.88 0.45
CA LEU A 11 5.79 11.91 -0.96
C LEU A 11 5.49 10.48 -1.45
N MET A 12 4.23 10.10 -1.38
CA MET A 12 3.76 8.78 -1.82
C MET A 12 3.46 8.77 -3.34
N PRO A 13 3.85 7.71 -4.08
CA PRO A 13 3.35 7.45 -5.41
C PRO A 13 1.81 7.40 -5.41
N SER A 14 1.18 8.20 -6.26
CA SER A 14 -0.28 8.35 -6.30
C SER A 14 -0.79 8.50 -7.73
N GLY A 15 -2.11 8.42 -7.88
CA GLY A 15 -2.80 8.46 -9.18
C GLY A 15 -4.31 8.51 -8.97
N CYS A 16 -5.06 7.58 -9.57
CA CYS A 16 -6.53 7.56 -9.51
C CYS A 16 -7.14 7.42 -8.11
N ARG A 17 -6.39 6.97 -7.10
CA ARG A 17 -6.85 6.66 -5.73
C ARG A 17 -7.97 5.61 -5.60
N MET A 18 -8.36 4.97 -6.70
CA MET A 18 -9.44 3.98 -6.75
C MET A 18 -8.94 2.57 -7.09
N GLY A 19 -7.61 2.37 -7.16
CA GLY A 19 -7.01 1.06 -7.43
C GLY A 19 -7.08 0.58 -8.88
N ILE A 20 -7.27 1.49 -9.84
CA ILE A 20 -7.41 1.16 -11.28
C ILE A 20 -6.19 1.53 -12.14
N CYS A 21 -5.43 2.58 -11.77
CA CYS A 21 -4.31 3.07 -12.58
C CYS A 21 -2.95 2.42 -12.23
N HIS A 22 -2.86 1.76 -11.07
CA HIS A 22 -1.65 1.14 -10.54
C HIS A 22 -0.44 2.10 -10.30
N SER A 23 -0.60 3.42 -10.39
CA SER A 23 0.47 4.40 -10.13
C SER A 23 0.91 4.48 -8.66
N CYS A 24 0.18 3.86 -7.74
CA CYS A 24 0.47 3.87 -6.29
C CYS A 24 1.16 2.59 -5.79
N LEU A 25 1.74 1.80 -6.71
CA LEU A 25 2.41 0.56 -6.37
C LEU A 25 3.70 0.83 -5.61
N ILE A 26 3.85 0.15 -4.47
CA ILE A 26 5.04 0.16 -3.63
C ILE A 26 5.37 -1.28 -3.24
N PRO A 27 6.65 -1.71 -3.28
CA PRO A 27 7.05 -3.01 -2.78
C PRO A 27 6.92 -3.08 -1.24
N LEU A 28 6.28 -4.15 -0.76
CA LEU A 28 6.19 -4.46 0.66
C LEU A 28 7.57 -4.93 1.17
N ARG A 29 8.18 -4.20 2.10
CA ARG A 29 9.46 -4.62 2.71
C ARG A 29 9.25 -5.71 3.76
N SER A 30 8.26 -5.52 4.64
CA SER A 30 7.88 -6.51 5.66
C SER A 30 6.49 -6.22 6.24
N GLY A 31 5.87 -7.22 6.85
CA GLY A 31 4.56 -7.11 7.50
C GLY A 31 3.45 -7.70 6.64
N GLN A 32 2.21 -7.28 6.91
CA GLN A 32 1.03 -7.76 6.19
C GLN A 32 0.09 -6.61 5.87
N VAL A 33 -0.43 -6.59 4.64
CA VAL A 33 -1.47 -5.65 4.21
C VAL A 33 -2.68 -6.42 3.69
N ARG A 34 -3.84 -5.77 3.72
CA ARG A 34 -5.09 -6.29 3.17
C ARG A 34 -5.55 -5.41 2.01
N ASP A 35 -5.81 -6.01 0.85
CA ASP A 35 -6.53 -5.33 -0.22
C ASP A 35 -7.99 -5.13 0.22
N LEU A 36 -8.45 -3.89 0.27
CA LEU A 36 -9.77 -3.53 0.78
C LEU A 36 -10.90 -3.90 -0.19
N ARG A 37 -10.60 -4.15 -1.47
CA ARG A 37 -11.58 -4.51 -2.49
C ARG A 37 -11.85 -6.01 -2.49
N THR A 38 -10.81 -6.82 -2.33
CA THR A 38 -10.90 -8.29 -2.39
C THR A 38 -10.88 -8.94 -1.01
N GLY A 39 -10.35 -8.24 -0.01
CA GLY A 39 -10.09 -8.79 1.32
C GLY A 39 -8.85 -9.68 1.41
N GLU A 40 -8.10 -9.85 0.31
CA GLU A 40 -6.89 -10.68 0.24
C GLU A 40 -5.77 -10.10 1.11
N LEU A 41 -4.98 -10.98 1.71
CA LEU A 41 -3.81 -10.61 2.51
C LEU A 41 -2.53 -10.78 1.68
N HIS A 42 -1.66 -9.77 1.75
CA HIS A 42 -0.35 -9.77 1.11
C HIS A 42 0.73 -9.60 2.17
N ASN A 43 1.71 -10.49 2.18
CA ASN A 43 2.77 -10.54 3.19
C ASN A 43 4.14 -10.96 2.62
N ALA A 44 4.25 -11.17 1.30
CA ALA A 44 5.51 -11.55 0.68
C ALA A 44 6.42 -10.30 0.54
N PRO A 45 7.66 -10.33 1.03
CA PRO A 45 8.63 -9.26 0.79
C PRO A 45 8.85 -9.05 -0.72
N GLY A 46 8.90 -7.79 -1.15
CA GLY A 46 9.02 -7.39 -2.55
C GLY A 46 7.72 -7.43 -3.35
N GLN A 47 6.63 -7.97 -2.80
CA GLN A 47 5.32 -7.93 -3.45
C GLN A 47 4.85 -6.49 -3.62
N LEU A 48 4.48 -6.13 -4.85
CA LEU A 48 3.91 -4.82 -5.14
C LEU A 48 2.47 -4.74 -4.62
N ILE A 49 2.19 -3.70 -3.84
CA ILE A 49 0.86 -3.45 -3.26
C ILE A 49 0.33 -2.09 -3.71
N GLN A 50 -0.98 -1.98 -3.93
CA GLN A 50 -1.61 -0.70 -4.24
C GLN A 50 -1.96 0.03 -2.94
N THR A 51 -1.13 1.02 -2.55
CA THR A 51 -1.27 1.70 -1.25
C THR A 51 -2.57 2.50 -1.10
N CYS A 52 -3.20 2.92 -2.20
CA CYS A 52 -4.48 3.64 -2.19
C CYS A 52 -5.70 2.76 -1.84
N VAL A 53 -5.60 1.44 -2.00
CA VAL A 53 -6.70 0.49 -1.72
C VAL A 53 -6.25 -0.64 -0.79
N SER A 54 -5.14 -0.45 -0.09
CA SER A 54 -4.63 -1.39 0.91
C SER A 54 -4.64 -0.76 2.31
N ALA A 55 -4.94 -1.58 3.31
CA ALA A 55 -4.78 -1.25 4.72
C ALA A 55 -3.72 -2.13 5.37
N ALA A 56 -3.05 -1.62 6.41
CA ALA A 56 -2.16 -2.46 7.22
C ALA A 56 -2.98 -3.48 8.02
N ALA A 57 -2.51 -4.73 8.06
CA ALA A 57 -3.06 -5.81 8.88
C ALA A 57 -2.10 -6.13 10.05
N GLY A 58 -1.53 -5.09 10.66
CA GLY A 58 -0.48 -5.18 11.67
C GLY A 58 0.67 -4.20 11.37
N PRO A 59 1.82 -4.31 12.05
CA PRO A 59 3.01 -3.54 11.71
C PRO A 59 3.46 -3.81 10.27
N VAL A 60 3.70 -2.75 9.50
CA VAL A 60 4.08 -2.81 8.08
C VAL A 60 5.25 -1.88 7.83
N ASN A 61 6.18 -2.33 7.00
CA ASN A 61 7.28 -1.52 6.49
C ASN A 61 7.24 -1.55 4.95
N LEU A 62 7.33 -0.37 4.34
CA LEU A 62 7.25 -0.16 2.90
C LEU A 62 8.58 0.42 2.40
N ASP A 63 8.99 0.07 1.19
CA ASP A 63 10.18 0.66 0.55
C ASP A 63 9.75 1.85 -0.32
N LEU A 64 10.02 3.06 0.16
CA LEU A 64 9.59 4.34 -0.42
C LEU A 64 10.77 5.09 -1.04
#